data_AF-A0A2S2P7K3-F1
#
_entry.id   AF-A0A2S2P7K3-F1
#
_cell.length_a   1.000
_cell.length_b   1.000
_cell.length_c   1.000
_cell.angle_alpha   90.00
_cell.angle_beta   90.00
_cell.angle_gamma   90.00
#
_symmetry.space_group_name_H-M   'P 1'
#
loop_
_entity.id
_entity.type
_entity.pdbx_description
1 polymer ?
#
loop_
_entity_poly.entity_id
_entity_poly.type
_entity_poly.pdbx_seq_one_letter_code
_entity_poly.pdbx_strand_id
1 'polypeptide(L)'
;YYFGTVLQFQIHKAMCLASGQYRPNDPNKLLHKCDIYRSKEAGAIVKKIMESGSSENWRDTLSLAIGENKLDGSALREFFQPLEEWLRNENLRTGQFIGWNYGMS
;
A
#
# COMPACT_ATOMS: atom_id res chain seq x y z
N TYR A 1 4.77 -2.48 14.13
CA TYR A 1 4.65 -3.66 13.26
C TYR A 1 3.35 -3.58 12.44
N TYR A 2 2.16 -3.89 12.98
CA TYR A 2 0.88 -3.84 12.23
C TYR A 2 0.54 -2.47 11.61
N PHE A 3 0.44 -1.42 12.45
CA PHE A 3 0.10 -0.06 11.99
C PHE A 3 1.07 0.45 10.91
N GLY A 4 2.38 0.27 11.15
CA GLY A 4 3.44 0.68 10.24
C GLY A 4 3.35 -0.02 8.88
N THR A 5 3.00 -1.31 8.85
CA THR A 5 2.82 -2.04 7.59
C THR A 5 1.71 -1.43 6.75
N VAL A 6 0.52 -1.21 7.30
CA VAL A 6 -0.60 -0.65 6.52
C VAL A 6 -0.28 0.77 6.05
N LEU A 7 0.25 1.60 6.94
CA LEU A 7 0.60 2.98 6.63
C LEU A 7 1.71 3.08 5.57
N GLN A 8 2.68 2.16 5.59
CA GLN A 8 3.75 2.12 4.59
C GLN A 8 3.18 1.97 3.17
N PHE A 9 2.20 1.08 2.95
CA PHE A 9 1.59 0.92 1.62
C PHE A 9 0.77 2.15 1.22
N GLN A 10 0.09 2.79 2.17
CA GLN A 10 -0.67 4.02 1.94
C GLN A 10 0.24 5.18 1.49
N ILE A 11 1.35 5.41 2.22
CA ILE A 11 2.35 6.42 1.85
C ILE A 11 3.05 6.04 0.53
N HIS A 12 3.38 4.77 0.33
CA HIS A 12 3.97 4.29 -0.92
C HIS A 12 3.07 4.56 -2.12
N LYS A 13 1.77 4.26 -2.03
CA LYS A 13 0.78 4.57 -3.08
C LYS A 13 0.74 6.06 -3.40
N ALA A 14 0.73 6.92 -2.38
CA ALA A 14 0.76 8.37 -2.59
C ALA A 14 2.05 8.83 -3.27
N MET A 15 3.21 8.32 -2.85
CA MET A 15 4.50 8.62 -3.49
C MET A 15 4.55 8.16 -4.95
N CYS A 16 4.00 6.98 -5.25
CA CYS A 16 3.95 6.42 -6.59
C CYS A 16 3.00 7.17 -7.53
N LEU A 17 1.89 7.68 -6.98
CA LEU A 17 0.98 8.56 -7.70
C LEU A 17 1.67 9.90 -8.02
N ALA A 18 2.35 10.48 -7.03
CA ALA A 18 3.07 11.75 -7.18
C ALA A 18 4.27 11.65 -8.14
N SER A 19 5.00 10.53 -8.16
CA SER A 19 6.10 10.28 -9.10
C SER A 19 5.61 9.95 -10.52
N GLY A 20 4.31 9.71 -10.70
CA GLY A 20 3.71 9.31 -11.97
C GLY A 20 4.05 7.88 -12.41
N GLN A 21 4.67 7.07 -11.53
CA GLN A 21 5.02 5.67 -11.78
C GLN A 21 3.85 4.71 -11.56
N TYR A 22 2.83 5.17 -10.83
CA TYR A 22 1.56 4.48 -10.65
C TYR A 22 0.41 5.33 -11.21
N ARG A 23 -0.56 4.67 -11.86
CA ARG A 23 -1.83 5.27 -12.24
C ARG A 23 -2.96 4.27 -12.00
N PRO A 24 -4.05 4.66 -11.30
CA PRO A 24 -5.22 3.81 -11.17
C PRO A 24 -5.74 3.37 -12.55
N ASN A 25 -6.04 2.08 -12.69
CA ASN A 25 -6.58 1.47 -13.91
C ASN A 25 -5.64 1.47 -15.14
N ASP A 26 -4.34 1.77 -14.97
CA ASP A 26 -3.35 1.64 -16.05
C ASP A 26 -2.56 0.34 -15.89
N PRO A 27 -2.71 -0.65 -16.80
CA PRO A 27 -2.03 -1.94 -16.69
C PRO A 27 -0.50 -1.83 -16.83
N ASN A 28 0.00 -0.71 -17.34
CA ASN A 28 1.44 -0.47 -17.49
C ASN A 28 2.04 0.27 -16.29
N LYS A 29 1.21 0.80 -15.38
CA LYS A 29 1.63 1.59 -14.21
C LYS A 29 0.98 1.06 -12.93
N LEU A 30 1.31 -0.19 -12.63
CA LEU A 30 0.80 -0.93 -11.47
C LEU A 30 1.56 -0.56 -10.20
N LEU A 31 0.86 -0.53 -9.06
CA LEU A 31 1.44 -0.12 -7.78
C LEU A 31 2.64 -0.99 -7.37
N HIS A 32 2.58 -2.30 -7.56
CA HIS A 32 3.68 -3.22 -7.24
C HIS A 32 4.90 -3.13 -8.16
N LYS A 33 4.83 -2.36 -9.26
CA LYS A 33 5.95 -2.10 -10.18
C LYS A 33 6.56 -0.71 -10.01
N CYS A 34 6.01 0.10 -9.11
CA CYS A 34 6.45 1.47 -8.91
C CYS A 34 7.90 1.54 -8.38
N ASP A 35 8.71 2.39 -8.99
CA ASP A 35 10.03 2.78 -8.49
C ASP A 35 10.09 4.30 -8.26
N ILE A 36 10.24 4.71 -7.01
CA ILE A 36 10.29 6.13 -6.61
C ILE A 36 11.71 6.71 -6.61
N TYR A 37 12.71 5.96 -7.06
CA TYR A 37 14.10 6.40 -7.10
C TYR A 37 14.25 7.74 -7.85
N ARG A 38 14.92 8.71 -7.22
CA ARG A 38 15.14 10.08 -7.72
C ARG A 38 13.90 10.92 -8.01
N SER A 39 12.71 10.52 -7.55
CA SER A 39 11.52 11.39 -7.64
C SER A 39 11.54 12.46 -6.55
N LYS A 40 11.58 13.72 -6.97
CA LYS A 40 11.50 14.88 -6.06
C LYS A 40 10.09 15.00 -5.46
N GLU A 41 9.09 14.61 -6.23
CA GLU A 41 7.67 14.64 -5.89
C GLU A 41 7.37 13.63 -4.77
N ALA A 42 7.88 12.40 -4.89
CA ALA A 42 7.82 11.41 -3.82
C ALA A 42 8.60 11.89 -2.57
N GLY A 43 9.80 12.45 -2.75
CA GLY A 43 10.60 13.00 -1.66
C GLY A 43 9.90 14.13 -0.89
N ALA A 44 9.12 14.98 -1.57
CA ALA A 44 8.36 16.05 -0.95
C ALA A 44 7.30 15.53 0.04
N ILE A 45 6.67 14.40 -0.27
CA ILE A 45 5.70 13.74 0.63
C ILE A 45 6.41 13.28 1.92
N VAL A 46 7.51 12.53 1.78
CA VAL A 46 8.27 12.03 2.94
C VAL A 46 8.79 13.18 3.79
N LYS A 47 9.36 14.22 3.15
CA LYS A 47 9.82 15.43 3.81
C LYS A 47 8.71 16.06 4.66
N LYS A 48 7.52 16.26 4.07
CA LYS A 48 6.36 16.86 4.75
C LYS A 48 5.89 16.03 5.96
N ILE A 49 5.98 14.70 5.88
CA ILE A 49 5.64 13.82 7.00
C ILE A 49 6.70 13.93 8.11
N MET A 50 7.97 13.91 7.75
CA MET A 50 9.08 13.85 8.72
C MET A 50 9.34 15.21 9.40
N GLU A 51 9.08 16.32 8.72
CA GLU A 51 9.27 17.68 9.27
C GLU A 51 8.41 17.94 10.51
N SER A 52 7.20 17.38 10.58
CA SER A 52 6.32 17.52 11.74
C SER A 52 6.82 16.77 12.98
N GLY A 53 7.72 15.79 12.83
CA GLY A 53 8.20 14.97 13.94
C GLY A 53 7.07 14.47 14.84
N SER A 54 7.14 14.81 16.13
CA SER A 54 6.09 14.52 17.12
C SER A 54 5.29 15.75 17.55
N SER A 55 5.44 16.90 16.89
CA SER A 55 4.72 18.12 17.28
C SER A 55 3.25 18.11 16.84
N GLU A 56 2.92 17.37 15.78
CA GLU A 56 1.59 17.28 15.20
C GLU A 56 0.97 15.89 15.38
N ASN A 57 -0.36 15.80 15.38
CA ASN A 57 -1.04 14.52 15.33
C ASN A 57 -0.75 13.81 14.00
N TRP A 58 -0.47 12.51 14.04
CA TRP A 58 -0.15 11.73 12.84
C TRP A 58 -1.25 11.81 11.75
N ARG A 59 -2.53 11.96 12.13
CA ARG A 59 -3.64 12.09 11.18
C ARG A 59 -3.59 13.42 10.43
N ASP A 60 -3.22 14.48 11.12
CA ASP A 60 -3.11 15.82 10.53
C ASP A 60 -1.90 15.89 9.61
N THR A 61 -0.76 15.34 10.06
CA THR A 61 0.43 15.17 9.22
C THR A 61 0.14 14.37 7.96
N LEU A 62 -0.59 13.25 8.07
CA LEU A 62 -0.97 12.42 6.92
C LEU A 62 -1.92 13.17 5.98
N SER A 63 -2.92 13.87 6.53
CA SER A 63 -3.88 14.67 5.75
C SER A 63 -3.16 15.76 4.96
N LEU A 64 -2.21 16.44 5.60
CA LEU A 64 -1.38 17.47 4.98
C LEU A 64 -0.48 16.88 3.89
N ALA A 65 0.09 15.69 4.10
CA ALA A 65 1.05 15.09 3.18
C ALA A 65 0.40 14.43 1.96
N ILE A 66 -0.70 13.71 2.15
CA ILE A 66 -1.28 12.84 1.11
C ILE A 66 -2.80 13.00 0.96
N GLY A 67 -3.44 13.90 1.70
CA GLY A 67 -4.89 14.14 1.62
C GLY A 67 -5.75 13.11 2.35
N GLU A 68 -5.15 12.20 3.11
CA GLU A 68 -5.83 11.14 3.85
C GLU A 68 -5.54 11.25 5.35
N ASN A 69 -6.54 11.02 6.21
CA ASN A 69 -6.41 11.19 7.66
C ASN A 69 -6.73 9.93 8.48
N LYS A 70 -6.88 8.79 7.80
CA LYS A 70 -7.20 7.49 8.39
C LYS A 70 -6.23 6.45 7.86
N LEU A 71 -6.10 5.38 8.62
CA LEU A 71 -5.40 4.18 8.17
C LEU A 71 -6.28 3.45 7.14
N ASP A 72 -5.74 3.21 5.95
CA ASP A 72 -6.45 2.55 4.85
C ASP A 72 -5.70 1.31 4.35
N GLY A 73 -6.35 0.14 4.43
CA GLY A 73 -5.83 -1.13 3.92
C GLY A 73 -5.97 -1.31 2.40
N SER A 74 -6.64 -0.39 1.70
CA SER A 74 -6.87 -0.48 0.26
C SER A 74 -5.57 -0.52 -0.54
N ALA A 75 -4.57 0.29 -0.16
CA ALA A 75 -3.27 0.33 -0.82
C ALA A 75 -2.49 -0.99 -0.68
N LEU A 76 -2.55 -1.61 0.50
CA LEU A 76 -1.97 -2.93 0.75
C LEU A 76 -2.66 -3.98 -0.13
N ARG A 77 -4.00 -4.00 -0.14
CA ARG A 77 -4.76 -4.96 -0.95
C ARG A 77 -4.48 -4.79 -2.44
N GLU A 78 -4.46 -3.56 -2.93
CA GLU A 78 -4.17 -3.25 -4.33
C GLU A 78 -2.76 -3.71 -4.75
N PHE A 79 -1.76 -3.48 -3.89
CA PHE A 79 -0.40 -3.95 -4.16
C PHE A 79 -0.35 -5.46 -4.39
N PHE A 80 -1.08 -6.23 -3.58
CA PHE A 80 -1.11 -7.69 -3.65
C PHE A 80 -2.20 -8.28 -4.53
N GLN A 81 -3.07 -7.47 -5.14
CA GLN A 81 -4.20 -7.95 -5.95
C GLN A 81 -3.78 -8.97 -7.02
N PRO A 82 -2.70 -8.76 -7.82
CA PRO A 82 -2.32 -9.74 -8.85
C PRO A 82 -1.91 -11.10 -8.25
N LEU A 83 -1.26 -11.09 -7.08
CA LEU A 83 -0.90 -12.30 -6.37
C LEU A 83 -2.14 -12.97 -5.77
N GLU A 84 -3.08 -12.20 -5.21
CA GLU A 84 -4.35 -12.72 -4.70
C GLU A 84 -5.15 -13.44 -5.80
N GLU A 85 -5.24 -12.85 -6.98
CA GLU A 85 -5.92 -13.43 -8.14
C GLU A 85 -5.23 -14.70 -8.64
N TRP A 86 -3.91 -14.68 -8.75
CA TRP A 86 -3.14 -15.86 -9.16
C TRP A 86 -3.32 -17.02 -8.17
N LEU A 87 -3.18 -16.75 -6.86
CA LEU A 87 -3.35 -17.75 -5.80
C LEU A 87 -4.76 -18.34 -5.81
N ARG A 88 -5.78 -17.51 -6.01
CA ARG A 88 -7.18 -17.96 -6.08
C ARG A 88 -7.37 -18.97 -7.22
N ASN A 89 -6.85 -18.67 -8.40
CA ASN A 89 -6.94 -19.55 -9.56
C ASN A 89 -6.14 -20.84 -9.36
N GLU A 90 -4.95 -20.74 -8.78
CA GLU A 90 -4.08 -21.89 -8.55
C GLU A 90 -4.64 -22.85 -7.49
N ASN A 91 -5.24 -22.32 -6.43
CA ASN A 91 -5.93 -23.12 -5.42
C ASN A 91 -7.12 -23.88 -6.02
N LEU A 92 -7.90 -23.23 -6.89
CA LEU A 92 -9.00 -23.87 -7.61
C LEU A 92 -8.49 -24.98 -8.56
N ARG A 93 -7.37 -24.73 -9.25
CA ARG A 93 -6.76 -25.69 -10.19
C ARG A 93 -6.22 -26.94 -9.48
N THR A 94 -5.65 -26.77 -8.30
CA THR A 94 -5.00 -27.85 -7.54
C THR A 94 -5.94 -28.53 -6.55
N GLY A 95 -7.12 -27.95 -6.29
CA GLY A 95 -8.03 -28.43 -5.24
C GLY A 95 -7.47 -28.22 -3.84
N GLN A 96 -6.60 -27.23 -3.66
CA GLN A 96 -5.99 -26.93 -2.37
C GLN A 96 -7.06 -26.56 -1.35
N PHE A 97 -7.03 -27.20 -0.18
CA PHE A 97 -7.90 -26.84 0.94
C PHE A 97 -7.52 -25.47 1.51
N ILE A 98 -8.50 -24.59 1.67
CA ILE A 98 -8.31 -23.23 2.21
C ILE A 98 -8.84 -23.16 3.63
N GLY A 99 -7.96 -22.80 4.56
CA GLY A 99 -8.23 -22.81 5.99
C GLY A 99 -7.42 -23.90 6.69
N TRP A 100 -7.80 -24.20 7.92
CA TRP A 100 -7.10 -25.16 8.77
C TRP A 100 -8.12 -26.01 9.51
N ASN A 101 -7.87 -27.32 9.56
CA ASN A 101 -8.64 -28.23 10.40
C ASN A 101 -8.09 -28.11 11.83
N TYR A 102 -8.77 -27.35 12.67
CA TYR A 102 -8.66 -27.54 14.11
C TYR A 102 -9.28 -28.90 14.40
N GLY A 103 -8.48 -29.90 14.78
CA GLY A 103 -8.94 -31.27 14.93
C GLY A 103 -10.30 -31.35 15.65
N MET A 104 -11.25 -32.06 15.03
CA MET A 104 -12.38 -32.63 15.75
C MET A 104 -11.81 -33.51 16.86
N SER A 105 -11.98 -33.10 18.12
CA SER A 105 -11.96 -34.00 19.26
C SER A 105 -13.30 -34.70 19.39
#